data_AF-A0A413TZT1-F1
#
_entry.id   AF-A0A413TZT1-F1
#
_cell.length_a   1.000
_cell.length_b   1.000
_cell.length_c   1.000
_cell.angle_alpha   90.00
_cell.angle_beta   90.00
_cell.angle_gamma   90.00
#
_symmetry.space_group_name_H-M   'P 1'
#
loop_
_entity.id
_entity.type
_entity.pdbx_description
1 polymer ?
#
loop_
_entity_poly.entity_id
_entity_poly.type
_entity_poly.pdbx_seq_one_letter_code
_entity_poly.pdbx_strand_id
1 'polypeptide(L)'
;MKLSEVVFDFNETFGELMLIGEPKEVYVYADGKRTNELEAIGYPVISTRQWEKFVVKVKETVPSVEFSGKPTPVIFNNLDAKLWQDFRSNEIKISAVADQIEIVNPPRLRVNKGDAQA
;
A
#
# COMPACT_ATOMS: atom_id res chain seq x y z
N MET A 1 3.17 -17.66 -21.39
CA MET A 1 2.10 -17.03 -20.60
C MET A 1 2.42 -15.56 -20.45
N LYS A 2 1.51 -14.64 -20.77
CA LYS A 2 1.73 -13.20 -20.56
C LYS A 2 1.17 -12.82 -19.19
N LEU A 3 2.01 -12.24 -18.31
CA LEU A 3 1.56 -11.83 -16.97
C LEU A 3 0.47 -10.76 -17.00
N SER A 4 0.43 -9.94 -18.06
CA SER A 4 -0.60 -8.92 -18.29
C SER A 4 -2.01 -9.49 -18.51
N GLU A 5 -2.13 -10.78 -18.85
CA GLU A 5 -3.42 -11.44 -19.08
C GLU A 5 -3.93 -12.16 -17.82
N VAL A 6 -3.15 -12.14 -16.72
CA VAL A 6 -3.56 -12.74 -15.44
C VAL A 6 -4.56 -11.82 -14.77
N VAL A 7 -5.81 -12.29 -14.69
CA VAL A 7 -6.88 -11.64 -13.91
C VAL A 7 -6.95 -12.33 -12.56
N PHE A 8 -6.88 -11.55 -11.49
CA PHE A 8 -7.02 -12.05 -10.11
C PHE A 8 -7.80 -11.01 -9.28
N ASP A 9 -8.53 -11.49 -8.28
CA ASP A 9 -9.15 -10.61 -7.30
C ASP A 9 -8.11 -10.24 -6.25
N PHE A 10 -7.81 -8.95 -6.13
CA PHE A 10 -6.79 -8.46 -5.21
C PHE A 10 -7.17 -8.72 -3.74
N ASN A 11 -8.43 -8.48 -3.37
CA ASN A 11 -8.89 -8.63 -2.00
C ASN A 11 -8.92 -10.10 -1.60
N GLU A 12 -9.36 -11.00 -2.48
CA GLU A 12 -9.30 -12.44 -2.21
C GLU A 12 -7.85 -12.92 -2.11
N THR A 13 -6.94 -12.42 -2.95
CA THR A 13 -5.56 -12.90 -3.01
C THR A 13 -4.72 -12.39 -1.84
N PHE A 14 -4.78 -11.08 -1.54
CA PHE A 14 -3.89 -10.40 -0.60
C PHE A 14 -4.56 -10.01 0.73
N GLY A 15 -5.89 -9.99 0.80
CA GLY A 15 -6.62 -9.63 2.02
C GLY A 15 -6.28 -8.22 2.51
N GLU A 16 -6.30 -8.04 3.83
CA GLU A 16 -6.02 -6.76 4.46
C GLU A 16 -4.53 -6.39 4.36
N LEU A 17 -4.26 -5.10 4.21
CA LEU A 17 -2.93 -4.54 4.10
C LEU A 17 -2.55 -3.73 5.35
N MET A 18 -1.29 -3.86 5.76
CA MET A 18 -0.72 -3.04 6.82
C MET A 18 0.47 -2.23 6.28
N LEU A 19 0.50 -0.94 6.59
CA LEU A 19 1.64 -0.07 6.40
C LEU A 19 2.76 -0.46 7.36
N ILE A 20 3.96 -0.72 6.82
CA ILE A 20 5.10 -1.25 7.59
C ILE A 20 6.38 -0.40 7.45
N GLY A 21 6.33 0.73 6.76
CA GLY A 21 7.49 1.60 6.59
C GLY A 21 7.11 3.00 6.15
N GLU A 22 8.10 3.89 6.19
CA GLU A 22 7.93 5.28 5.79
C GLU A 22 7.56 5.40 4.30
N PRO A 23 6.60 6.27 3.96
CA PRO A 23 6.28 6.58 2.58
C PRO A 23 7.50 7.18 1.86
N LYS A 24 7.69 6.82 0.59
CA LYS A 24 8.83 7.30 -0.21
C LYS A 24 8.35 7.86 -1.52
N GLU A 25 8.87 9.01 -1.89
CA GLU A 25 8.62 9.62 -3.20
C GLU A 25 9.10 8.73 -4.35
N VAL A 26 8.22 8.52 -5.32
CA VAL A 26 8.49 7.82 -6.56
C VAL A 26 8.49 8.83 -7.69
N TYR A 27 9.57 8.88 -8.44
CA TYR A 27 9.79 9.89 -9.49
C TYR A 27 9.67 9.27 -10.87
N VAL A 28 9.25 10.07 -11.84
CA VAL A 28 9.17 9.65 -13.24
C VAL A 28 10.57 9.43 -13.80
N TYR A 29 10.74 8.34 -14.55
CA TYR A 29 11.96 8.10 -15.33
C TYR A 29 11.65 8.40 -16.80
N ALA A 30 12.39 9.35 -17.38
CA ALA A 30 12.34 9.67 -18.81
C ALA A 30 13.72 9.38 -19.42
N ASP A 31 13.76 8.66 -20.54
CA ASP A 31 14.99 8.31 -21.27
C ASP A 31 16.10 7.69 -20.39
N GLY A 32 15.70 6.84 -19.44
CA GLY A 32 16.61 6.16 -18.52
C GLY A 32 17.20 7.04 -17.41
N LYS A 33 16.80 8.31 -17.31
CA LYS A 33 17.19 9.22 -16.23
C LYS A 33 15.99 9.53 -15.33
N ARG A 34 16.24 9.55 -14.02
CA ARG A 34 15.26 10.02 -13.04
C ARG A 34 15.04 11.50 -13.27
N THR A 35 13.79 11.90 -13.48
CA THR A 35 13.40 13.31 -13.56
C THR A 35 13.15 13.86 -12.15
N ASN A 36 12.99 15.18 -12.04
CA ASN A 36 12.56 15.83 -10.81
C ASN A 36 11.02 15.85 -10.67
N GLU A 37 10.30 15.20 -11.58
CA GLU A 37 8.84 15.13 -11.53
C GLU A 37 8.42 13.97 -10.62
N LEU A 38 7.69 14.31 -9.57
CA LEU A 38 7.09 13.35 -8.65
C LEU A 38 5.95 12.62 -9.38
N GLU A 39 6.05 11.30 -9.49
CA GLU A 39 5.02 10.44 -10.08
C GLU A 39 3.94 10.09 -9.05
N ALA A 40 4.37 9.68 -7.86
CA ALA A 40 3.52 9.13 -6.81
C ALA A 40 4.27 9.08 -5.47
N ILE A 41 3.53 8.84 -4.38
CA ILE A 41 4.11 8.43 -3.10
C ILE A 41 3.98 6.90 -2.97
N GLY A 42 5.08 6.22 -2.71
CA GLY A 42 5.15 4.78 -2.51
C GLY A 42 5.02 4.40 -1.04
N TYR A 43 4.00 3.62 -0.72
CA TYR A 43 3.70 3.12 0.61
C TYR A 43 4.14 1.65 0.76
N PRO A 44 5.14 1.36 1.63
CA PRO A 44 5.56 -0.01 1.90
C PRO A 44 4.52 -0.74 2.76
N VAL A 45 3.90 -1.78 2.21
CA VAL A 45 2.84 -2.54 2.87
C VAL A 45 3.18 -4.03 2.95
N ILE A 46 2.48 -4.74 3.84
CA ILE A 46 2.47 -6.20 3.92
C ILE A 46 1.03 -6.71 3.82
N SER A 47 0.84 -7.79 3.08
CA SER A 47 -0.40 -8.56 3.06
C SER A 47 -0.50 -9.41 4.33
N THR A 48 -1.65 -9.37 5.00
CA THR A 48 -1.94 -10.23 6.17
C THR A 48 -2.26 -11.67 5.79
N ARG A 49 -2.64 -11.92 4.53
CA ARG A 49 -3.00 -13.25 4.02
C ARG A 49 -1.79 -14.03 3.50
N GLN A 50 -0.95 -13.38 2.69
CA GLN A 50 0.20 -13.99 2.03
C GLN A 50 1.52 -13.70 2.74
N TRP A 51 1.55 -12.72 3.66
CA TRP A 51 2.77 -12.24 4.32
C TRP A 51 3.82 -11.69 3.34
N GLU A 52 3.40 -11.32 2.14
CA GLU A 52 4.25 -10.70 1.13
C GLU A 52 4.30 -9.19 1.31
N LYS A 53 5.52 -8.65 1.14
CA LYS A 53 5.80 -7.21 1.21
C LYS A 53 5.87 -6.63 -0.20
N PHE A 54 5.20 -5.52 -0.41
CA PHE A 54 5.27 -4.78 -1.67
C PHE A 54 5.00 -3.29 -1.43
N VAL A 55 5.11 -2.49 -2.48
CA VAL A 55 4.89 -1.05 -2.42
C VAL A 55 3.64 -0.72 -3.22
N VAL A 56 2.71 0.03 -2.62
CA VAL A 56 1.56 0.62 -3.31
C VAL A 56 1.91 2.06 -3.67
N LYS A 57 1.84 2.41 -4.94
CA LYS A 57 2.02 3.79 -5.41
C LYS A 57 0.69 4.53 -5.30
N VAL A 58 0.64 5.62 -4.56
CA VAL A 58 -0.54 6.50 -4.44
C VAL A 58 -0.29 7.76 -5.24
N LYS A 59 -1.25 8.16 -6.08
CA LYS A 59 -1.17 9.35 -6.94
C LYS A 59 -1.37 10.65 -6.16
N GLU A 60 -0.45 10.93 -5.24
CA GLU A 60 -0.43 12.14 -4.43
C GLU A 60 0.96 12.78 -4.45
N THR A 61 1.03 14.06 -4.09
CA THR A 61 2.28 14.83 -4.06
C THR A 61 2.92 14.92 -2.68
N VAL A 62 2.13 14.67 -1.63
CA VAL A 62 2.55 14.72 -0.23
C VAL A 62 1.92 13.51 0.44
N PRO A 63 2.67 12.78 1.30
CA PRO A 63 2.12 11.61 1.97
C PRO A 63 0.92 11.97 2.85
N SER A 64 -0.24 11.37 2.57
CA SER A 64 -1.45 11.55 3.38
C SER A 64 -1.39 10.81 4.72
N VAL A 65 -0.60 9.73 4.76
CA VAL A 65 -0.41 8.87 5.94
C VAL A 65 1.08 8.77 6.25
N GLU A 66 1.44 8.91 7.52
CA GLU A 66 2.81 8.70 8.01
C GLU A 66 2.94 7.38 8.79
N PHE A 67 4.14 6.82 8.80
CA PHE A 67 4.43 5.59 9.53
C PHE A 67 4.90 5.87 10.96
N SER A 68 4.14 5.38 11.94
CA SER A 68 4.41 5.60 13.37
C SER A 68 5.38 4.60 14.00
N GLY A 69 6.06 3.77 13.20
CA GLY A 69 6.96 2.71 13.69
C GLY A 69 6.26 1.38 14.01
N LYS A 70 4.92 1.32 13.95
CA LYS A 70 4.13 0.10 14.14
C LYS A 70 3.32 -0.24 12.90
N PRO A 71 3.17 -1.53 12.55
CA PRO A 71 2.28 -1.96 11.48
C PRO A 71 0.88 -1.36 11.67
N THR A 72 0.44 -0.55 10.70
CA THR A 72 -0.82 0.20 10.79
C THR A 72 -1.76 -0.28 9.68
N PRO A 73 -2.96 -0.78 9.98
CA PRO A 73 -3.91 -1.20 8.95
C PRO A 73 -4.34 -0.02 8.07
N VAL A 74 -4.34 -0.22 6.75
CA VAL A 74 -4.66 0.82 5.77
C VAL A 74 -5.60 0.29 4.69
N ILE A 75 -6.44 1.17 4.13
CA ILE A 75 -7.29 0.92 2.98
C ILE A 75 -6.86 1.84 1.84
N PHE A 76 -6.90 1.32 0.62
CA PHE A 76 -6.61 2.06 -0.60
C PHE A 76 -7.87 2.15 -1.45
N ASN A 77 -8.18 3.36 -1.95
CA ASN A 77 -9.30 3.58 -2.86
C ASN A 77 -8.83 3.48 -4.32
N ASN A 78 -9.64 2.83 -5.16
CA ASN A 78 -9.35 2.56 -6.57
C ASN A 78 -7.99 1.88 -6.81
N LEU A 79 -7.71 0.81 -6.05
CA LEU A 79 -6.48 0.04 -6.19
C LEU A 79 -6.51 -0.80 -7.47
N ASP A 80 -5.58 -0.51 -8.40
CA ASP A 80 -5.27 -1.32 -9.57
C ASP A 80 -3.96 -2.07 -9.34
N ALA A 81 -3.98 -3.40 -9.50
CA ALA A 81 -2.83 -4.26 -9.25
C ALA A 81 -2.54 -5.15 -10.46
N LYS A 82 -1.27 -5.22 -10.83
CA LYS A 82 -0.77 -5.99 -11.98
C LYS A 82 0.44 -6.81 -11.58
N LEU A 83 0.56 -7.99 -12.18
CA LEU A 83 1.77 -8.80 -12.06
C LEU A 83 2.77 -8.39 -13.12
N TRP A 84 4.04 -8.28 -12.73
CA TRP A 84 5.13 -8.00 -13.64
C TRP A 84 6.35 -8.85 -13.27
N GLN A 85 7.21 -9.11 -14.25
CA GLN A 85 8.43 -9.87 -14.03
C GLN A 85 9.59 -8.91 -13.84
N ASP A 86 10.27 -9.02 -12.70
CA ASP A 86 11.54 -8.33 -12.51
C ASP A 86 12.62 -9.05 -13.30
N PHE A 87 13.06 -8.47 -14.42
CA PHE A 87 14.10 -9.06 -15.27
C PHE A 87 15.47 -9.15 -14.60
N ARG A 88 15.69 -8.46 -13.47
CA ARG A 88 16.96 -8.57 -12.71
C ARG A 88 16.97 -9.77 -11.78
N SER A 89 15.89 -9.99 -11.02
CA SER A 89 15.78 -11.12 -10.09
C SER A 89 15.11 -12.35 -10.68
N ASN A 90 14.49 -12.22 -11.86
CA ASN A 90 13.66 -13.24 -12.51
C ASN A 90 12.45 -13.68 -11.67
N GLU A 91 12.01 -12.83 -10.74
CA GLU A 91 10.85 -13.07 -9.86
C GLU A 91 9.61 -12.34 -10.39
N ILE A 92 8.45 -12.94 -10.16
CA ILE A 92 7.17 -12.27 -10.39
C ILE A 92 6.91 -11.36 -9.18
N LYS A 93 6.62 -10.10 -9.45
CA LYS A 93 6.31 -9.07 -8.44
C LYS A 93 4.97 -8.42 -8.76
N ILE A 94 4.43 -7.75 -7.75
CA ILE A 94 3.19 -6.98 -7.85
C ILE A 94 3.55 -5.52 -8.09
N SER A 95 2.81 -4.89 -8.98
CA SER A 95 2.77 -3.44 -9.16
C SER A 95 1.37 -2.99 -8.79
N ALA A 96 1.24 -2.24 -7.71
CA ALA A 96 -0.05 -1.75 -7.21
C ALA A 96 -0.07 -0.23 -7.24
N VAL A 97 -1.15 0.33 -7.77
CA VAL A 97 -1.37 1.77 -7.89
C VAL A 97 -2.75 2.10 -7.33
N ALA A 98 -2.85 3.12 -6.49
CA ALA A 98 -4.11 3.61 -5.92
C ALA A 98 -4.24 5.12 -6.10
N ASP A 99 -5.45 5.62 -5.97
CA ASP A 99 -5.70 7.06 -6.00
C ASP A 99 -5.58 7.69 -4.61
N GLN A 100 -5.97 6.97 -3.55
CA GLN A 100 -5.94 7.48 -2.16
C GLN A 100 -5.61 6.36 -1.15
N ILE A 101 -5.15 6.77 0.03
CA ILE A 101 -4.87 5.91 1.19
C ILE A 101 -5.52 6.46 2.46
N GLU A 102 -6.08 5.58 3.29
CA GLU A 102 -6.68 5.91 4.58
C GLU A 102 -6.24 4.91 5.66
N ILE A 103 -6.06 5.38 6.90
CA ILE A 103 -5.85 4.50 8.06
C ILE A 103 -7.19 3.91 8.49
N VAL A 104 -7.24 2.60 8.69
CA VAL A 104 -8.39 1.96 9.34
C VAL A 104 -8.35 2.31 10.81
N ASN A 105 -9.12 3.32 11.21
CA ASN A 105 -9.32 3.60 12.62
C ASN A 105 -10.18 2.48 13.21
N PRO A 106 -9.68 1.68 14.18
CA PRO A 106 -10.58 0.81 14.93
C PRO A 106 -11.64 1.69 15.60
N PRO A 107 -12.92 1.27 15.64
CA PRO A 107 -13.94 2.03 16.33
C PRO A 107 -13.47 2.26 17.76
N ARG A 108 -13.36 3.53 18.17
CA ARG A 108 -13.05 3.89 19.56
C ARG A 108 -14.10 3.21 20.43
N LEU A 109 -13.72 2.11 21.09
CA LEU A 109 -14.53 1.51 22.15
C LEU A 109 -14.74 2.61 23.20
N ARG A 110 -15.94 3.19 23.22
CA ARG A 110 -16.38 4.08 24.30
C ARG A 110 -16.53 3.21 25.53
N VAL A 111 -15.46 3.10 26.32
CA VAL A 111 -15.54 2.54 27.66
C VAL A 111 -16.29 3.57 28.49
N ASN A 112 -17.59 3.38 28.69
CA ASN A 112 -18.30 4.06 29.76
C ASN A 112 -17.63 3.61 31.07
N LYS A 113 -16.85 4.50 31.68
CA LYS A 113 -16.52 4.36 33.10
C LYS A 113 -17.84 4.47 33.83
N GLY A 114 -18.41 3.33 34.23
CA GLY A 114 -19.54 3.32 35.15
C GLY A 114 -19.12 4.10 36.39
N ASP A 115 -19.93 5.09 36.76
CA ASP A 115 -19.81 5.80 38.02
C ASP A 115 -19.88 4.77 39.15
N ALA A 116 -18.73 4.45 39.74
CA ALA A 116 -18.66 3.75 41.00
C ALA A 116 -19.01 4.76 42.10
N GLN A 117 -20.31 4.94 42.36
CA GLN A 117 -20.77 5.41 43.66
C GLN A 117 -20.66 4.25 44.65
N ALA A 118 -19.78 4.40 45.63
CA ALA A 118 -19.84 3.72 46.92
C ALA A 118 -19.39 4.71 47.99
#